data_AF-A0A7X9UM20-F1
#
_entry.id   AF-A0A7X9UM20-F1
#
_cell.length_a   1.000
_cell.length_b   1.000
_cell.length_c   1.000
_cell.angle_alpha   90.00
_cell.angle_beta   90.00
_cell.angle_gamma   90.00
#
_symmetry.space_group_name_H-M   'P 1'
#
loop_
_entity.id
_entity.type
_entity.pdbx_description
1 polymer ?
#
loop_
_entity_poly.entity_id
_entity_poly.type
_entity_poly.pdbx_seq_one_letter_code
_entity_poly.pdbx_strand_id
1 'polypeptide(L)'
;MELSIAHGFIELNESALSDINAGGIWGVIGGAAEVVAGVAGIVGGVAALAVPEPTGATKFAGAAAITLGLGAIGSGAVSIASNWK
;
A
#
# COMPACT_ATOMS: atom_id res chain seq x y z
N MET A 1 -29.12 2.50 -8.75
CA MET A 1 -28.22 3.50 -9.36
C MET A 1 -26.97 2.76 -9.78
N GLU A 2 -26.54 2.90 -11.02
CA GLU A 2 -25.48 2.09 -11.61
C GLU A 2 -24.10 2.73 -11.38
N LEU A 3 -23.12 1.93 -10.96
CA LEU A 3 -21.72 2.35 -10.84
C LEU A 3 -20.95 1.79 -12.04
N SER A 4 -20.43 2.67 -12.90
CA SER A 4 -19.66 2.26 -14.09
C SER A 4 -18.21 2.00 -13.70
N ILE A 5 -17.83 0.72 -13.65
CA ILE A 5 -16.43 0.28 -13.53
C ILE A 5 -16.14 -0.66 -14.71
N ALA A 6 -15.16 -0.29 -15.54
CA ALA A 6 -14.58 -1.16 -16.58
C ALA A 6 -15.59 -1.90 -17.50
N HIS A 7 -16.56 -1.17 -18.07
CA HIS A 7 -17.54 -1.67 -19.07
C HIS A 7 -18.49 -2.78 -18.59
N GLY A 8 -18.66 -2.97 -17.28
CA GLY A 8 -19.67 -3.87 -16.71
C GLY A 8 -20.54 -3.15 -15.67
N PHE A 9 -21.85 -3.26 -15.81
CA PHE A 9 -22.80 -2.77 -14.80
C PHE A 9 -22.94 -3.83 -13.70
N ILE A 10 -22.54 -3.47 -12.48
CA ILE A 10 -22.83 -4.26 -11.27
C ILE A 10 -23.92 -3.51 -10.51
N GLU A 11 -25.05 -4.18 -10.26
CA GLU A 11 -26.08 -3.63 -9.38
C GLU A 11 -25.57 -3.62 -7.94
N LEU A 12 -25.34 -2.41 -7.43
CA LEU A 12 -24.98 -2.18 -6.05
C LEU A 12 -26.22 -1.71 -5.29
N ASN A 13 -26.44 -2.28 -4.10
CA ASN A 13 -27.47 -1.78 -3.19
C ASN A 13 -27.02 -0.46 -2.54
N GLU A 14 -27.98 0.26 -1.94
CA GLU A 14 -27.73 1.60 -1.37
C GLU A 14 -26.71 1.59 -0.23
N SER A 15 -26.65 0.51 0.56
CA SER A 15 -25.60 0.30 1.57
C SER A 15 -24.21 0.21 0.93
N ALA A 16 -24.03 -0.60 -0.12
CA ALA A 16 -22.75 -0.75 -0.80
C ALA A 16 -22.29 0.56 -1.45
N LEU A 17 -23.23 1.36 -1.99
CA LEU A 17 -22.90 2.69 -2.50
C LEU A 17 -22.47 3.65 -1.38
N SER A 18 -23.16 3.59 -0.23
CA SER A 18 -22.83 4.41 0.94
C SER A 18 -21.45 4.07 1.51
N ASP A 19 -21.09 2.78 1.59
CA ASP A 19 -19.80 2.33 2.09
C ASP A 19 -18.62 2.69 1.16
N ILE A 20 -18.84 2.63 -0.16
CA ILE A 20 -17.87 3.11 -1.15
C ILE A 20 -17.66 4.62 -1.00
N ASN A 21 -18.74 5.39 -0.83
CA ASN A 21 -18.68 6.85 -0.66
C ASN A 21 -18.09 7.25 0.71
N ALA A 22 -18.29 6.44 1.75
CA ALA A 22 -17.72 6.64 3.08
C ALA A 22 -16.20 6.37 3.12
N GLY A 23 -15.63 5.82 2.06
CA GLY A 23 -14.18 5.69 1.91
C GLY A 23 -13.58 4.40 2.47
N GLY A 24 -14.37 3.50 3.05
CA GLY A 24 -13.85 2.26 3.66
C GLY A 24 -13.10 1.38 2.67
N ILE A 25 -13.72 1.08 1.52
CA ILE A 25 -13.07 0.33 0.43
C ILE A 25 -11.78 1.01 -0.05
N TRP A 26 -11.76 2.34 -0.12
CA TRP A 26 -10.58 3.10 -0.54
C TRP A 26 -9.47 3.07 0.51
N GLY A 27 -9.82 3.03 1.80
CA GLY A 27 -8.86 2.82 2.89
C GLY A 27 -8.20 1.45 2.84
N VAL A 28 -8.96 0.39 2.53
CA VAL A 28 -8.42 -0.97 2.34
C VAL A 28 -7.51 -1.04 1.11
N ILE A 29 -7.95 -0.50 -0.02
CA ILE A 29 -7.14 -0.47 -1.26
C ILE A 29 -5.86 0.35 -1.06
N GLY A 30 -5.98 1.53 -0.44
CA GLY A 30 -4.84 2.39 -0.13
C GLY A 30 -3.85 1.70 0.81
N GLY A 31 -4.33 1.05 1.86
CA GLY A 31 -3.47 0.31 2.78
C GLY A 31 -2.79 -0.89 2.10
N ALA A 32 -3.48 -1.61 1.21
CA ALA A 32 -2.87 -2.69 0.44
C ALA A 32 -1.77 -2.18 -0.50
N ALA A 33 -1.99 -1.05 -1.17
CA ALA A 33 -0.98 -0.41 -2.00
C ALA A 33 0.25 0.03 -1.18
N GLU A 34 0.02 0.55 0.03
CA GLU A 34 1.08 0.97 0.94
C GLU A 34 1.94 -0.21 1.43
N VAL A 35 1.31 -1.36 1.74
CA VAL A 35 2.03 -2.60 2.06
C VAL A 35 2.92 -3.04 0.89
N VAL A 36 2.39 -3.04 -0.33
CA VAL A 36 3.15 -3.42 -1.53
C VAL A 36 4.33 -2.46 -1.75
N ALA A 37 4.09 -1.15 -1.61
CA ALA A 37 5.14 -0.15 -1.69
C ALA A 37 6.21 -0.33 -0.61
N GLY A 38 5.81 -0.70 0.61
CA GLY A 38 6.72 -1.00 1.71
C GLY A 38 7.60 -2.21 1.43
N VAL A 39 7.03 -3.30 0.89
CA VAL A 39 7.80 -4.47 0.47
C VAL A 39 8.79 -4.12 -0.65
N ALA A 40 8.36 -3.32 -1.64
CA ALA A 40 9.25 -2.85 -2.70
C ALA A 40 10.41 -2.00 -2.15
N GLY A 41 10.14 -1.15 -1.16
CA GLY A 41 11.17 -0.37 -0.45
C GLY A 41 12.20 -1.25 0.27
N ILE A 42 11.76 -2.33 0.92
CA ILE A 42 12.66 -3.31 1.56
C ILE A 42 13.52 -4.01 0.51
N VAL A 43 12.91 -4.55 -0.55
CA VAL A 43 13.64 -5.26 -1.61
C VAL A 43 14.65 -4.32 -2.29
N GLY A 44 14.25 -3.09 -2.60
CA GLY A 44 15.14 -2.07 -3.17
C GLY A 44 16.28 -1.69 -2.23
N GLY A 45 16.00 -1.58 -0.92
CA GLY A 45 17.03 -1.30 0.08
C GLY A 45 18.03 -2.45 0.24
N VAL A 46 17.56 -3.70 0.23
CA VAL A 46 18.43 -4.89 0.24
C VAL A 46 19.27 -4.94 -1.04
N ALA A 47 18.68 -4.65 -2.20
CA ALA A 47 19.41 -4.59 -3.46
C ALA A 47 20.51 -3.53 -3.44
N ALA A 48 20.26 -2.35 -2.87
CA ALA A 48 21.26 -1.29 -2.71
C ALA A 48 22.44 -1.72 -1.81
N LEU A 49 22.18 -2.56 -0.80
CA LEU A 49 23.21 -3.13 0.07
C LEU A 49 23.99 -4.28 -0.58
N ALA A 50 23.41 -4.95 -1.57
CA ALA A 50 24.01 -6.08 -2.27
C ALA A 50 24.89 -5.69 -3.48
N VAL A 51 24.92 -4.41 -3.86
CA VAL A 51 25.78 -3.91 -4.96
C VAL A 51 27.26 -4.12 -4.58
N PRO A 52 28.12 -4.57 -5.51
CA PRO A 52 29.56 -4.63 -5.27
C PRO A 52 30.11 -3.25 -4.88
N GLU A 53 30.82 -3.19 -3.76
CA GLU A 53 31.41 -1.95 -3.21
C GLU A 53 30.40 -0.81 -2.98
N PRO A 54 29.38 -1.02 -2.11
CA PRO A 54 28.39 0.01 -1.87
C PRO A 54 29.03 1.16 -1.11
N THR A 55 28.88 2.37 -1.65
CA THR A 55 29.36 3.60 -0.99
C THR A 55 28.67 3.77 0.37
N GLY A 56 29.26 4.55 1.28
CA GLY A 56 28.64 4.84 2.58
C GLY A 56 27.21 5.38 2.42
N ALA A 57 27.00 6.29 1.46
CA ALA A 57 25.68 6.84 1.14
C ALA A 57 24.68 5.76 0.66
N THR A 58 25.12 4.84 -0.20
CA THR A 58 24.30 3.72 -0.68
C THR A 58 23.87 2.81 0.47
N LYS A 59 24.75 2.58 1.44
CA LYS A 59 24.44 1.75 2.62
C LYS A 59 23.40 2.41 3.53
N PHE A 60 23.54 3.71 3.79
CA PHE A 60 22.55 4.47 4.55
C PHE A 60 21.20 4.55 3.83
N ALA A 61 21.20 4.80 2.51
CA ALA A 61 19.99 4.81 1.71
C ALA A 61 19.29 3.44 1.71
N GLY A 62 20.05 2.34 1.61
CA GLY A 62 19.50 0.99 1.67
C GLY A 62 18.87 0.68 3.03
N ALA A 63 19.56 0.99 4.13
CA ALA A 63 19.03 0.80 5.48
C ALA A 63 17.81 1.69 5.75
N ALA A 64 17.81 2.93 5.27
CA ALA A 64 16.68 3.84 5.36
C ALA A 64 15.47 3.33 4.57
N ALA A 65 15.68 2.84 3.35
CA ALA A 65 14.63 2.27 2.51
C ALA A 65 13.98 1.02 3.16
N ILE A 66 14.78 0.16 3.80
CA ILE A 66 14.26 -0.99 4.57
C ILE A 66 13.42 -0.51 5.76
N THR A 67 13.92 0.46 6.52
CA THR A 67 13.23 0.98 7.72
C THR A 67 11.90 1.65 7.35
N LEU A 68 11.91 2.50 6.32
CA LEU A 68 10.71 3.15 5.80
C LEU A 68 9.73 2.12 5.22
N GLY A 69 10.24 1.09 4.55
CA GLY A 69 9.42 0.02 4.00
C GLY A 69 8.69 -0.80 5.08
N LEU A 70 9.36 -1.12 6.19
CA LEU A 70 8.72 -1.74 7.35
C LEU A 70 7.65 -0.83 7.97
N GLY A 71 7.92 0.47 8.05
CA GLY A 71 6.94 1.47 8.49
C GLY A 71 5.69 1.49 7.62
N ALA A 72 5.87 1.53 6.29
CA ALA A 72 4.79 1.51 5.30
C ALA A 72 3.94 0.24 5.36
N ILE A 73 4.55 -0.92 5.62
CA ILE A 73 3.79 -2.16 5.84
C ILE A 73 2.92 -2.04 7.10
N GLY A 74 3.48 -1.48 8.18
CA GLY A 74 2.75 -1.27 9.43
C GLY A 74 1.56 -0.32 9.27
N SER A 75 1.76 0.85 8.67
CA SER A 75 0.69 1.83 8.42
C SER A 75 -0.37 1.26 7.46
N GLY A 76 0.06 0.61 6.39
CA GLY A 76 -0.86 -0.03 5.44
C GLY A 76 -1.72 -1.11 6.09
N ALA A 77 -1.15 -1.95 6.95
CA ALA A 77 -1.90 -2.95 7.72
C ALA A 77 -2.92 -2.31 8.67
N VAL A 78 -2.56 -1.22 9.35
CA VAL A 78 -3.48 -0.46 10.21
C VAL A 78 -4.60 0.18 9.40
N SER A 79 -4.29 0.75 8.23
CA SER A 79 -5.29 1.34 7.33
C SER A 79 -6.29 0.30 6.85
N ILE A 80 -5.81 -0.88 6.44
CA ILE A 80 -6.66 -2.03 6.11
C ILE A 80 -7.55 -2.40 7.30
N ALA A 81 -6.96 -2.64 8.47
CA ALA A 81 -7.72 -3.08 9.65
C ALA A 81 -8.76 -2.06 10.13
N SER A 82 -8.47 -0.76 9.98
CA SER A 82 -9.37 0.32 10.41
C SER A 82 -10.56 0.50 9.48
N ASN A 83 -10.41 0.10 8.21
CA ASN A 83 -11.40 0.26 7.16
C ASN A 83 -12.08 -1.06 6.74
N TRP A 84 -11.62 -2.20 7.27
CA TRP A 84 -12.27 -3.50 7.12
C TRP A 84 -13.44 -3.60 8.10
N LYS A 85 -14.54 -2.91 7.80
CA LYS A 85 -15.81 -3.00 8.52
C LYS A 85 -16.94 -3.26 7.54
#